data_AF-A0A351FWI4-F1
#
_entry.id   AF-A0A351FWI4-F1
#
_cell.length_a   1.000
_cell.length_b   1.000
_cell.length_c   1.000
_cell.angle_alpha   90.00
_cell.angle_beta   90.00
_cell.angle_gamma   90.00
#
_symmetry.space_group_name_H-M   'P 1'
#
loop_
_entity.id
_entity.type
_entity.pdbx_description
1 polymer ?
#
loop_
_entity_poly.entity_id
_entity_poly.type
_entity_poly.pdbx_seq_one_letter_code
_entity_poly.pdbx_strand_id
1 'polypeptide(L)'
;PVDTHCGDDFHSDCNKQVVPAGEIADEFEGLDIGPQTAEQYAAEVSQAQTVVWNGPMGVFEMPPFDAGTKAVAQAIADSSATSIIGGGDSAAAIQQLGFADQVTHVSTGGGASLAMLEGQTFAAVELLDEA
;
A
#
# COMPACT_ATOMS: atom_id res chain seq x y z
N PRO A 1 -12.07 -2.33 2.97
CA PRO A 1 -11.84 -3.66 3.60
C PRO A 1 -13.15 -4.33 4.00
N VAL A 2 -13.28 -5.63 3.73
CA VAL A 2 -14.41 -6.49 4.17
C VAL A 2 -14.08 -7.28 5.44
N ASP A 3 -12.79 -7.40 5.75
CA ASP A 3 -12.22 -8.01 6.95
C ASP A 3 -10.92 -7.30 7.33
N THR A 4 -10.50 -7.45 8.58
CA THR A 4 -9.32 -6.79 9.13
C THR A 4 -8.57 -7.72 10.07
N HIS A 5 -7.24 -7.63 10.05
CA HIS A 5 -6.39 -8.26 11.03
C HIS A 5 -6.20 -7.29 12.21
N CYS A 6 -6.60 -7.72 13.40
CA CYS A 6 -6.58 -6.92 14.61
C CYS A 6 -5.56 -7.41 15.64
N GLY A 7 -5.13 -6.51 16.51
CA GLY A 7 -4.36 -6.78 17.72
C GLY A 7 -5.01 -6.13 18.94
N ASP A 8 -4.79 -6.66 20.14
CA ASP A 8 -5.22 -6.01 21.40
C ASP A 8 -4.16 -5.04 21.98
N ASP A 9 -3.03 -4.90 21.28
CA ASP A 9 -1.97 -3.92 21.56
C ASP A 9 -1.15 -3.69 20.28
N PHE A 10 -0.46 -2.55 20.21
CA PHE A 10 0.39 -2.15 19.09
C PHE A 10 1.77 -2.84 19.18
N HIS A 11 1.78 -4.16 19.13
CA HIS A 11 3.01 -4.97 19.20
C HIS A 11 2.86 -6.30 18.44
N SER A 12 3.96 -6.82 17.87
CA SER A 12 3.96 -8.05 17.05
C SER A 12 3.47 -9.29 17.81
N ASP A 13 3.61 -9.29 19.14
CA ASP A 13 3.31 -10.43 20.02
C ASP A 13 1.96 -10.32 20.74
N CYS A 14 1.11 -9.34 20.39
CA CYS A 14 -0.22 -9.16 20.99
C CYS A 14 -1.18 -10.31 20.66
N ASN A 15 -2.34 -10.39 21.32
CA ASN A 15 -3.40 -11.31 20.90
C ASN A 15 -3.98 -10.81 19.58
N LYS A 16 -4.22 -11.75 18.66
CA LYS A 16 -4.60 -11.45 17.28
C LYS A 16 -5.92 -12.11 16.91
N GLN A 17 -6.70 -11.42 16.10
CA GLN A 17 -7.89 -11.98 15.48
C GLN A 17 -8.11 -11.37 14.10
N VAL A 18 -8.82 -12.09 13.24
CA VAL A 18 -9.33 -11.55 11.98
C VAL A 18 -10.84 -11.49 12.11
N VAL A 19 -11.41 -10.31 11.89
CA VAL A 19 -12.85 -10.07 12.04
C VAL A 19 -13.43 -9.40 10.79
N PRO A 20 -14.73 -9.58 10.50
CA PRO A 20 -15.42 -8.80 9.48
C PRO A 20 -15.35 -7.29 9.74
N ALA A 21 -15.48 -6.50 8.68
CA ALA A 21 -15.54 -5.05 8.78
C ALA A 21 -16.71 -4.62 9.70
N GLY A 22 -16.40 -3.78 10.69
CA GLY A 22 -17.37 -3.30 11.67
C GLY A 22 -17.54 -4.20 12.91
N GLU A 23 -16.78 -5.30 13.00
CA GLU A 23 -16.81 -6.25 14.13
C GLU A 23 -15.53 -6.21 14.99
N ILE A 24 -14.76 -5.12 14.94
CA ILE A 24 -13.60 -4.92 15.82
C ILE A 24 -14.11 -4.73 17.25
N ALA A 25 -13.66 -5.59 18.18
CA ALA A 25 -13.98 -5.48 19.59
C ALA A 25 -13.33 -4.23 20.22
N ASP A 26 -13.94 -3.65 21.26
CA ASP A 26 -13.50 -2.38 21.87
C ASP A 26 -12.02 -2.37 22.33
N GLU A 27 -11.50 -3.52 22.78
CA GLU A 27 -10.11 -3.69 23.25
C GLU A 27 -9.13 -4.02 22.12
N PHE A 28 -9.57 -4.03 20.86
CA PHE A 28 -8.75 -4.36 19.71
C PHE A 28 -8.67 -3.18 18.74
N GLU A 29 -7.57 -3.13 17.98
CA GLU A 29 -7.36 -2.17 16.89
C GLU A 29 -7.05 -2.90 15.58
N GLY A 30 -7.48 -2.32 14.46
CA GLY A 30 -7.18 -2.83 13.11
C GLY A 30 -5.76 -2.45 12.71
N LEU A 31 -4.91 -3.46 12.46
CA LEU A 31 -3.49 -3.30 12.19
C LEU A 31 -3.09 -3.68 10.76
N ASP A 32 -3.93 -4.45 10.07
CA ASP A 32 -3.79 -4.76 8.63
C ASP A 32 -5.16 -5.09 8.03
N ILE A 33 -5.22 -5.14 6.70
CA ILE A 33 -6.37 -5.73 6.01
C ILE A 33 -6.42 -7.24 6.23
N GLY A 34 -7.63 -7.81 6.26
CA GLY A 34 -7.80 -9.24 6.38
C GLY A 34 -7.55 -9.97 5.04
N PRO A 35 -7.45 -11.32 5.09
CA PRO A 35 -7.17 -12.14 3.92
C PRO A 35 -8.20 -12.02 2.80
N GLN A 36 -9.50 -11.86 3.11
CA GLN A 36 -10.54 -11.72 2.08
C GLN A 36 -10.41 -10.38 1.35
N THR A 37 -10.10 -9.31 2.08
CA THR A 37 -9.82 -8.00 1.49
C THR A 37 -8.57 -8.04 0.62
N ALA A 38 -7.50 -8.68 1.09
CA ALA A 38 -6.26 -8.83 0.33
C ALA A 38 -6.48 -9.57 -0.99
N GLU A 39 -7.25 -10.66 -0.97
CA GLU A 39 -7.63 -11.41 -2.18
C GLU A 39 -8.44 -10.55 -3.16
N GLN A 40 -9.44 -9.82 -2.68
CA GLN A 40 -10.25 -8.93 -3.52
C GLN A 40 -9.40 -7.83 -4.15
N TYR A 41 -8.53 -7.18 -3.38
CA TYR A 41 -7.68 -6.12 -3.91
C TYR A 41 -6.67 -6.65 -4.93
N ALA A 42 -6.07 -7.81 -4.68
CA ALA A 42 -5.20 -8.48 -5.65
C ALA A 42 -5.94 -8.81 -6.96
N ALA A 43 -7.19 -9.27 -6.87
CA ALA A 43 -8.02 -9.55 -8.04
C ALA A 43 -8.32 -8.29 -8.87
N GLU A 44 -8.63 -7.15 -8.22
CA GLU A 44 -8.84 -5.87 -8.91
C GLU A 44 -7.55 -5.37 -9.56
N VAL A 45 -6.42 -5.42 -8.83
CA VAL A 45 -5.09 -5.05 -9.35
C VAL A 45 -4.71 -5.86 -10.60
N SER A 46 -5.04 -7.16 -10.62
CA SER A 46 -4.73 -8.05 -11.75
C SER A 46 -5.47 -7.68 -13.05
N GLN A 47 -6.59 -6.93 -12.95
CA GLN A 47 -7.40 -6.51 -14.08
C GLN A 47 -7.08 -5.07 -14.53
N ALA A 48 -6.32 -4.32 -13.75
CA ALA A 48 -5.99 -2.95 -14.04
C ALA A 48 -4.99 -2.81 -15.20
N GLN A 49 -5.09 -1.72 -15.96
CA GLN A 49 -4.07 -1.35 -16.96
C GLN A 49 -3.01 -0.39 -16.41
N THR A 50 -3.38 0.37 -15.38
CA THR A 50 -2.51 1.30 -14.66
C THR A 50 -2.84 1.23 -13.18
N VAL A 51 -1.81 1.17 -12.33
CA VAL A 51 -1.95 1.17 -10.87
C VAL A 51 -1.07 2.27 -10.29
N VAL A 52 -1.65 3.14 -9.49
CA VAL A 52 -0.91 4.08 -8.64
C VAL A 52 -1.07 3.62 -7.20
N TRP A 53 0.03 3.23 -6.54
CA TRP A 53 0.00 2.75 -5.17
C TRP A 53 0.71 3.71 -4.22
N ASN A 54 -0.02 4.23 -3.24
CA ASN A 54 0.48 5.20 -2.26
C ASN A 54 -0.06 4.87 -0.85
N GLY A 55 0.70 4.09 -0.09
CA GLY A 55 0.45 3.72 1.29
C GLY A 55 0.36 2.21 1.50
N PRO A 56 1.06 1.63 2.50
CA PRO A 56 0.90 0.23 2.88
C PRO A 56 -0.53 -0.06 3.37
N MET A 57 -0.92 -1.34 3.40
CA MET A 57 -2.28 -1.77 3.80
C MET A 57 -2.45 -1.88 5.33
N GLY A 58 -1.33 -1.92 6.05
CA GLY A 58 -1.26 -2.11 7.50
C GLY A 58 0.08 -1.66 8.04
N VAL A 59 0.37 -2.04 9.28
CA VAL A 59 1.64 -1.77 9.99
C VAL A 59 2.75 -2.69 9.45
N PHE A 60 3.16 -2.45 8.21
CA PHE A 60 4.02 -3.38 7.45
C PHE A 60 5.41 -3.60 8.04
N GLU A 61 5.87 -2.72 8.93
CA GLU A 61 7.12 -2.89 9.68
C GLU A 61 7.01 -3.92 10.81
N MET A 62 5.80 -4.38 11.13
CA MET A 62 5.50 -5.25 12.27
C MET A 62 4.82 -6.55 11.84
N PRO A 63 5.58 -7.59 11.42
CA PRO A 63 5.00 -8.90 11.14
C PRO A 63 4.20 -9.45 12.34
N PRO A 64 3.00 -10.03 12.13
CA PRO A 64 2.42 -10.42 10.84
C PRO A 64 1.50 -9.37 10.19
N PHE A 65 1.45 -8.13 10.68
CA PHE A 65 0.60 -7.04 10.16
C PHE A 65 1.10 -6.43 8.84
N ASP A 66 1.97 -7.17 8.15
CA ASP A 66 2.56 -6.87 6.85
C ASP A 66 1.98 -7.75 5.73
N ALA A 67 1.12 -8.72 6.07
CA ALA A 67 0.59 -9.71 5.13
C ALA A 67 -0.27 -9.08 4.02
N GLY A 68 -1.14 -8.14 4.35
CA GLY A 68 -1.96 -7.40 3.40
C GLY A 68 -1.12 -6.53 2.46
N THR A 69 -0.13 -5.84 3.02
CA THR A 69 0.84 -5.05 2.23
C THR A 69 1.60 -5.95 1.25
N LYS A 70 2.06 -7.12 1.72
CA LYS A 70 2.71 -8.13 0.87
C LYS A 70 1.82 -8.62 -0.26
N ALA A 71 0.56 -8.93 0.03
CA ALA A 71 -0.38 -9.44 -0.96
C ALA A 71 -0.64 -8.42 -2.08
N VAL A 72 -0.88 -7.16 -1.72
CA VAL A 72 -1.11 -6.09 -2.71
C VAL A 72 0.18 -5.78 -3.48
N ALA A 73 1.33 -5.70 -2.81
CA ALA A 73 2.61 -5.47 -3.46
C ALA A 73 2.97 -6.57 -4.48
N GLN A 74 2.76 -7.83 -4.12
CA GLN A 74 2.96 -8.98 -5.01
C GLN A 74 2.00 -8.91 -6.21
N ALA A 75 0.72 -8.60 -5.99
CA ALA A 75 -0.25 -8.47 -7.08
C ALA A 75 0.13 -7.36 -8.07
N ILE A 76 0.69 -6.24 -7.58
CA ILE A 76 1.20 -5.16 -8.43
C ILE A 76 2.42 -5.63 -9.23
N ALA A 77 3.35 -6.35 -8.59
CA ALA A 77 4.55 -6.87 -9.24
C ALA A 77 4.25 -7.94 -10.30
N ASP A 78 3.23 -8.78 -10.08
CA ASP A 78 2.81 -9.82 -11.01
C ASP A 78 1.93 -9.29 -12.15
N SER A 79 1.39 -8.08 -12.02
CA SER A 79 0.49 -7.47 -13.00
C SER A 79 1.25 -6.95 -14.22
N SER A 80 0.58 -6.94 -15.38
CA SER A 80 1.08 -6.28 -16.60
C SER A 80 0.74 -4.78 -16.67
N ALA A 81 0.11 -4.24 -15.62
CA ALA A 81 -0.23 -2.84 -15.52
C ALA A 81 1.01 -1.94 -15.50
N THR A 82 0.86 -0.72 -16.01
CA THR A 82 1.80 0.36 -15.69
C THR A 82 1.68 0.69 -14.21
N SER A 83 2.71 0.43 -13.42
CA SER A 83 2.68 0.63 -11.96
C SER A 83 3.52 1.84 -11.53
N ILE A 84 2.90 2.72 -10.74
CA ILE A 84 3.53 3.92 -10.16
C ILE A 84 3.48 3.78 -8.64
N ILE A 85 4.63 3.58 -8.01
CA ILE A 85 4.77 3.50 -6.57
C ILE A 85 5.07 4.90 -6.05
N GLY A 86 4.11 5.48 -5.32
CA GLY A 86 4.19 6.81 -4.71
C GLY A 86 4.29 6.73 -3.19
N GLY A 87 4.86 7.79 -2.59
CA GLY A 87 5.08 7.85 -1.15
C GLY A 87 6.31 7.06 -0.67
N GLY A 88 6.97 7.56 0.38
CA GLY A 88 8.19 6.96 0.92
C GLY A 88 7.97 5.55 1.48
N ASP A 89 6.82 5.34 2.14
CA ASP A 89 6.52 4.07 2.81
C ASP A 89 6.21 2.95 1.80
N SER A 90 5.45 3.23 0.74
CA SER A 90 5.21 2.24 -0.34
C SER A 90 6.49 1.89 -1.07
N ALA A 91 7.36 2.88 -1.32
CA ALA A 91 8.67 2.65 -1.93
C ALA A 91 9.55 1.78 -1.02
N ALA A 92 9.55 2.03 0.29
CA ALA A 92 10.24 1.21 1.27
C ALA A 92 9.69 -0.22 1.32
N ALA A 93 8.37 -0.39 1.33
CA ALA A 93 7.72 -1.70 1.32
C ALA A 93 8.09 -2.52 0.07
N ILE A 94 7.96 -1.95 -1.13
CA ILE A 94 8.36 -2.60 -2.39
C ILE A 94 9.84 -3.02 -2.37
N GLN A 95 10.71 -2.17 -1.83
CA GLN A 95 12.14 -2.45 -1.72
C GLN A 95 12.43 -3.60 -0.74
N GLN A 96 11.82 -3.56 0.45
CA GLN A 96 12.01 -4.60 1.48
C GLN A 96 11.49 -5.97 1.03
N LEU A 97 10.43 -5.98 0.22
CA LEU A 97 9.83 -7.20 -0.32
C LEU A 97 10.55 -7.73 -1.58
N GLY A 98 11.49 -6.97 -2.15
CA GLY A 98 12.25 -7.37 -3.34
C GLY A 98 11.49 -7.23 -4.66
N PHE A 99 10.47 -6.37 -4.71
CA PHE A 99 9.65 -6.13 -5.91
C PHE A 99 10.03 -4.88 -6.70
N ALA A 100 11.06 -4.13 -6.27
CA ALA A 100 11.43 -2.85 -6.87
C ALA A 100 11.76 -2.96 -8.37
N ASP A 101 12.42 -4.05 -8.79
CA ASP A 101 12.76 -4.29 -10.20
C ASP A 101 11.60 -4.84 -11.04
N GLN A 102 10.45 -5.14 -10.41
CA GLN A 102 9.28 -5.74 -11.04
C GLN A 102 8.15 -4.73 -11.30
N VAL A 103 8.29 -3.48 -10.81
CA VAL A 103 7.32 -2.40 -11.01
C VAL A 103 7.81 -1.40 -12.05
N THR A 104 6.91 -0.64 -12.67
CA THR A 104 7.27 0.26 -13.78
C THR A 104 8.00 1.51 -13.31
N HIS A 105 7.57 2.11 -12.20
CA HIS A 105 8.17 3.32 -11.66
C HIS A 105 8.08 3.38 -10.13
N VAL A 106 9.20 3.65 -9.48
CA VAL A 106 9.26 3.98 -8.05
C VAL A 106 9.62 5.45 -7.91
N SER A 107 8.70 6.25 -7.37
CA SER A 107 8.92 7.68 -7.18
C SER A 107 9.84 7.93 -5.99
N THR A 108 10.87 8.77 -6.19
CA THR A 108 11.72 9.31 -5.12
C THR A 108 11.27 10.69 -4.66
N GLY A 109 10.14 11.20 -5.17
CA GLY A 109 9.62 12.54 -4.89
C GLY A 109 8.94 12.69 -3.52
N GLY A 110 8.64 11.58 -2.84
CA GLY A 110 7.95 11.59 -1.54
C GLY A 110 6.66 12.41 -1.59
N GLY A 111 6.57 13.48 -0.80
CA GLY A 111 5.42 14.37 -0.80
C GLY A 111 5.18 15.11 -2.13
N ALA A 112 6.23 15.34 -2.94
CA ALA A 112 6.07 16.01 -4.23
C ALA A 112 5.28 15.18 -5.24
N SER A 113 5.46 13.86 -5.27
CA SER A 113 4.67 13.01 -6.18
C SER A 113 3.22 12.90 -5.75
N LEU A 114 2.94 12.92 -4.44
CA LEU A 114 1.57 12.99 -3.93
C LEU A 114 0.90 14.33 -4.28
N ALA A 115 1.56 15.45 -4.00
CA ALA A 115 1.02 16.78 -4.34
C ALA A 115 0.80 16.95 -5.85
N MET A 116 1.63 16.34 -6.71
CA MET A 116 1.39 16.27 -8.14
C MET A 116 0.14 15.45 -8.49
N LEU A 117 -0.07 14.30 -7.84
CA LEU A 117 -1.29 13.48 -8.00
C LEU A 117 -2.55 14.20 -7.49
N GLU A 118 -2.42 15.08 -6.50
CA GLU A 118 -3.49 15.96 -6.02
C GLU A 118 -3.81 17.10 -7.01
N GLY A 119 -3.02 17.25 -8.08
CA GLY A 119 -3.19 18.30 -9.10
C GLY A 119 -2.57 19.64 -8.71
N GLN A 120 -1.69 19.68 -7.71
CA GLN A 120 -0.95 20.90 -7.37
C GLN A 120 0.05 21.22 -8.48
N THR A 121 0.22 22.51 -8.77
CA THR A 121 1.27 22.95 -9.68
C THR A 121 2.54 23.26 -8.91
N PHE A 122 3.68 23.06 -9.58
CA PHE A 122 4.98 23.33 -9.02
C PHE A 122 5.66 24.37 -9.88
N ALA A 123 5.97 25.54 -9.31
CA ALA A 123 6.65 26.62 -10.03
C ALA A 123 7.94 26.13 -10.73
N ALA A 124 8.69 25.21 -10.10
CA ALA A 124 9.89 24.63 -10.68
C ALA A 124 9.63 23.76 -11.93
N VAL A 125 8.45 23.13 -12.02
CA VAL A 125 8.04 22.33 -13.18
C VAL A 125 7.46 23.24 -14.27
N GLU A 126 6.62 24.21 -13.90
CA GLU A 126 6.03 25.19 -14.84
C GLU A 126 7.12 25.99 -15.60
N LEU A 127 8.20 26.36 -14.93
CA LEU A 127 9.33 27.04 -15.56
C LEU A 127 10.00 26.23 -16.69
N LEU A 128 9.83 24.90 -16.73
CA LEU A 128 10.40 24.04 -17.77
C LEU A 128 9.52 23.97 -19.02
N ASP A 129 8.21 24.24 -18.91
CA ASP A 129 7.29 24.22 -20.05
C ASP A 129 7.48 25.43 -20.97
N GLU A 130 8.09 26.50 -20.46
CA GLU A 130 8.39 27.73 -21.21
C GLU A 130 9.78 27.73 -21.87
N ALA A 131 10.59 26.67 -21.67
CA ALA A 131 11.97 26.55 -22.15
C ALA A 131 12.07 25.82 -23.51
#